data_AF-A0A545U7X1-F1
#
_entry.id   AF-A0A545U7X1-F1
#
_cell.length_a   1.000
_cell.length_b   1.000
_cell.length_c   1.000
_cell.angle_alpha   90.00
_cell.angle_beta   90.00
_cell.angle_gamma   90.00
#
_symmetry.space_group_name_H-M   'P 1'
#
loop_
_entity.id
_entity.type
_entity.pdbx_description
1 polymer ?
#
loop_
_entity_poly.entity_id
_entity_poly.type
_entity_poly.pdbx_seq_one_letter_code
_entity_poly.pdbx_strand_id
1 'polypeptide(L)'
;MKTRLEWLSKRFYDSKKFPYGFSRSGVFSVTQSEILESKGNLLQALINNQVIDPDEKDLAFVNAIRHGNINFNLETLVWFKYLNYQRKILSVTDTSLETRITIGSDQLSEIGNIELPVVEWNENELADSELLEAS
;
A
#
# COMPACT_ATOMS: atom_id res chain seq x y z
N MET A 1 -14.29 -4.32 15.63
CA MET A 1 -13.02 -4.15 14.89
C MET A 1 -12.30 -5.50 14.90
N LYS A 2 -11.39 -5.76 13.97
CA LYS A 2 -10.72 -7.07 13.83
C LYS A 2 -9.24 -6.93 14.10
N THR A 3 -8.61 -8.01 14.55
CA THR A 3 -7.16 -8.03 14.72
C THR A 3 -6.45 -8.10 13.37
N ARG A 4 -5.17 -7.72 13.35
CA ARG A 4 -4.30 -7.80 12.18
C ARG A 4 -4.26 -9.21 11.60
N LEU A 5 -4.14 -10.23 12.46
CA LEU A 5 -4.10 -11.63 12.04
C LEU A 5 -5.41 -12.09 11.38
N GLU A 6 -6.55 -11.62 11.90
CA GLU A 6 -7.85 -11.94 11.29
C GLU A 6 -7.97 -11.38 9.87
N TRP A 7 -7.42 -10.20 9.59
CA TRP A 7 -7.40 -9.63 8.25
C TRP A 7 -6.49 -10.39 7.27
N LEU A 8 -5.38 -10.94 7.76
CA LEU A 8 -4.44 -11.75 6.98
C LEU A 8 -4.95 -13.18 6.72
N SER A 9 -5.86 -13.68 7.56
CA SER A 9 -6.39 -15.05 7.45
C SER A 9 -7.13 -15.30 6.13
N LYS A 10 -7.73 -14.26 5.55
CA LYS A 10 -8.55 -14.35 4.35
C LYS A 10 -7.80 -13.77 3.16
N ARG A 11 -7.88 -14.46 2.02
CA ARG A 11 -7.37 -13.92 0.76
C ARG A 11 -8.24 -12.78 0.23
N PHE A 12 -7.60 -11.76 -0.32
CA PHE A 12 -8.24 -10.65 -0.98
C PHE A 12 -8.62 -11.03 -2.41
N TYR A 13 -9.86 -10.73 -2.79
CA TYR A 13 -10.36 -10.97 -4.13
C TYR A 13 -11.24 -9.82 -4.56
N ASP A 14 -11.04 -9.34 -5.79
CA ASP A 14 -11.91 -8.36 -6.44
C ASP A 14 -12.46 -8.99 -7.72
N SER A 15 -13.49 -9.82 -7.57
CA SER A 15 -14.13 -10.53 -8.70
C SER A 15 -14.83 -9.60 -9.69
N LYS A 16 -15.12 -8.36 -9.29
CA LYS A 16 -15.73 -7.35 -10.17
C LYS A 16 -14.75 -6.88 -11.24
N LYS A 17 -13.48 -6.70 -10.90
CA LYS A 17 -12.43 -6.25 -11.83
C LYS A 17 -11.56 -7.39 -12.34
N PHE A 18 -11.38 -8.41 -11.52
CA PHE A 18 -10.51 -9.54 -11.76
C PHE A 18 -11.33 -10.83 -11.57
N PRO A 19 -12.25 -11.17 -12.50
CA PRO A 19 -13.11 -12.35 -12.38
C PRO A 19 -12.32 -13.65 -12.28
N TYR A 20 -11.12 -13.68 -12.87
CA TYR A 20 -10.19 -14.82 -12.82
C TYR A 20 -9.08 -14.67 -11.78
N GLY A 21 -9.12 -13.62 -10.94
CA GLY A 21 -8.11 -13.29 -9.94
C GLY A 21 -6.93 -12.46 -10.47
N PHE A 22 -6.14 -11.92 -9.54
CA PHE A 22 -5.00 -11.04 -9.86
C PHE A 22 -3.93 -11.76 -10.68
N SER A 23 -3.61 -12.99 -10.28
CA SER A 23 -2.57 -13.82 -10.91
C SER A 23 -2.82 -14.11 -12.40
N ARG A 24 -4.09 -14.19 -12.84
CA ARG A 24 -4.47 -14.47 -14.24
C ARG A 24 -4.81 -13.21 -15.04
N SER A 25 -4.73 -12.03 -14.43
CA SER A 25 -5.13 -10.78 -15.06
C SER A 25 -4.12 -10.24 -16.08
N GLY A 26 -2.85 -10.68 -16.00
CA GLY A 26 -1.74 -10.11 -16.76
C GLY A 26 -1.35 -8.68 -16.35
N VAL A 27 -2.02 -8.10 -15.36
CA VAL A 27 -1.78 -6.73 -14.88
C VAL A 27 -0.64 -6.70 -13.86
N PHE A 28 -0.60 -7.69 -12.98
CA PHE A 28 0.33 -7.81 -11.87
C PHE A 28 1.35 -8.91 -12.15
N SER A 29 2.58 -8.76 -11.66
CA SER A 29 3.49 -9.90 -11.62
C SER A 29 2.98 -10.96 -10.63
N VAL A 30 3.57 -12.16 -10.66
CA VAL A 30 3.24 -13.24 -9.72
C VAL A 30 3.39 -12.74 -8.27
N THR A 31 4.53 -12.14 -7.94
CA THR A 31 4.81 -11.60 -6.61
C THR A 31 3.83 -10.50 -6.18
N GLN A 32 3.48 -9.59 -7.09
CA GLN A 32 2.50 -8.52 -6.82
C GLN A 32 1.10 -9.09 -6.57
N SER A 33 0.72 -10.12 -7.33
CA SER A 33 -0.55 -10.81 -7.16
C SER A 33 -0.63 -11.51 -5.82
N GLU A 34 0.44 -12.19 -5.39
CA GLU A 34 0.53 -12.84 -4.08
C GLU A 34 0.44 -11.83 -2.92
N ILE A 35 1.07 -10.66 -3.05
CA ILE A 35 0.97 -9.59 -2.05
C ILE A 35 -0.48 -9.09 -1.94
N LEU A 36 -1.15 -8.84 -3.06
CA LEU A 36 -2.56 -8.44 -3.03
C LEU A 36 -3.44 -9.53 -2.43
N GLU A 37 -3.30 -10.77 -2.90
CA GLU A 37 -4.11 -11.88 -2.42
C GLU A 37 -3.89 -12.14 -0.93
N SER A 38 -2.67 -12.02 -0.40
CA SER A 38 -2.37 -12.29 1.01
C SER A 38 -2.67 -11.11 1.95
N LYS A 39 -2.31 -9.89 1.56
CA LYS A 39 -2.35 -8.71 2.43
C LYS A 39 -3.41 -7.68 2.03
N GLY A 40 -4.05 -7.79 0.87
CA GLY A 40 -4.97 -6.77 0.35
C GLY A 40 -6.12 -6.43 1.30
N ASN A 41 -6.66 -7.42 2.02
CA ASN A 41 -7.68 -7.18 3.05
C ASN A 41 -7.14 -6.33 4.21
N LEU A 42 -5.92 -6.61 4.66
CA LEU A 42 -5.25 -5.84 5.71
C LEU A 42 -4.96 -4.41 5.22
N LEU A 43 -4.37 -4.25 4.03
CA LEU A 43 -4.05 -2.93 3.47
C LEU A 43 -5.29 -2.04 3.36
N GLN A 44 -6.42 -2.60 2.91
CA GLN A 44 -7.70 -1.88 2.86
C GLN A 44 -8.20 -1.49 4.26
N ALA A 45 -8.13 -2.42 5.22
CA ALA A 45 -8.57 -2.18 6.60
C ALA A 45 -7.70 -1.13 7.31
N LEU A 46 -6.40 -1.11 7.04
CA LEU A 46 -5.45 -0.12 7.58
C LEU A 46 -5.80 1.30 7.13
N ILE A 47 -6.07 1.47 5.83
CA ILE A 47 -6.48 2.78 5.27
C ILE A 47 -7.82 3.25 5.86
N ASN A 48 -8.72 2.31 6.14
CA ASN A 48 -10.00 2.59 6.77
C ASN A 48 -9.92 2.74 8.31
N ASN A 49 -8.72 2.60 8.92
CA ASN A 49 -8.50 2.56 10.36
C ASN A 49 -9.39 1.53 11.10
N GLN A 50 -9.55 0.33 10.53
CA GLN A 50 -10.41 -0.75 11.05
C GLN A 50 -9.64 -1.86 11.81
N VAL A 51 -8.31 -1.73 11.87
CA VAL A 51 -7.40 -2.68 12.53
C VAL A 51 -7.17 -2.23 13.97
N ILE A 52 -7.25 -3.16 14.93
CA ILE A 52 -7.10 -2.87 16.36
C ILE A 52 -5.62 -2.73 16.76
N ASP A 53 -4.77 -3.57 16.19
CA ASP A 53 -3.37 -3.79 16.54
C ASP A 53 -2.45 -3.60 15.32
N PRO A 54 -2.33 -2.37 14.77
CA PRO A 54 -1.41 -2.12 13.67
C PRO A 54 0.05 -2.23 14.14
N ASP A 55 0.89 -2.85 13.32
CA ASP A 55 2.34 -2.90 13.53
C ASP A 55 3.02 -1.60 13.04
N GLU A 56 4.28 -1.36 13.42
CA GLU A 56 5.03 -0.17 12.99
C GLU A 56 5.11 -0.06 11.46
N LYS A 57 5.30 -1.21 10.79
CA LYS A 57 5.31 -1.31 9.32
C LYS A 57 3.98 -0.93 8.69
N ASP A 58 2.88 -1.29 9.36
CA ASP A 58 1.52 -1.01 8.89
C ASP A 58 1.22 0.50 9.01
N LEU A 59 1.68 1.13 10.09
CA LEU A 59 1.62 2.58 10.28
C LEU A 59 2.47 3.32 9.25
N ALA A 60 3.69 2.86 9.00
CA ALA A 60 4.57 3.42 7.95
C ALA A 60 3.93 3.32 6.56
N PHE A 61 3.27 2.19 6.24
CA PHE A 61 2.49 2.05 5.02
C PHE A 61 1.36 3.08 4.93
N VAL A 62 0.55 3.24 5.98
CA VAL A 62 -0.56 4.22 6.00
C VAL A 62 -0.03 5.64 5.77
N ASN A 63 1.08 6.00 6.42
CA ASN A 63 1.74 7.30 6.21
C ASN A 63 2.20 7.45 4.76
N ALA A 64 2.88 6.44 4.19
CA ALA A 64 3.31 6.46 2.79
C ALA A 64 2.12 6.63 1.82
N ILE A 65 0.99 5.96 2.06
CA ILE A 65 -0.23 6.12 1.26
C ILE A 65 -0.80 7.53 1.36
N ARG A 66 -0.88 8.10 2.58
CA ARG A 66 -1.42 9.46 2.82
C ARG A 66 -0.57 10.54 2.17
N HIS A 67 0.75 10.38 2.18
CA HIS A 67 1.70 11.32 1.57
C HIS A 67 1.93 11.06 0.06
N GLY A 68 1.33 10.02 -0.51
CA GLY A 68 1.50 9.70 -1.94
C GLY A 68 2.86 9.11 -2.29
N ASN A 69 3.59 8.54 -1.32
CA ASN A 69 4.90 7.94 -1.55
C ASN A 69 4.75 6.51 -2.09
N ILE A 70 4.74 6.38 -3.42
CA ILE A 70 4.46 5.11 -4.12
C ILE A 70 5.59 4.07 -3.96
N ASN A 71 6.85 4.52 -3.87
CA ASN A 71 8.03 3.65 -3.92
C ASN A 71 8.62 3.31 -2.54
N PHE A 72 7.93 3.65 -1.45
CA PHE A 72 8.38 3.35 -0.09
C PHE A 72 8.55 1.83 0.14
N ASN A 73 7.60 1.02 -0.33
CA ASN A 73 7.63 -0.43 -0.22
C ASN A 73 6.87 -1.06 -1.40
N LEU A 74 7.15 -2.34 -1.68
CA LEU A 74 6.43 -3.12 -2.69
C LEU A 74 4.92 -3.13 -2.45
N GLU A 75 4.49 -3.21 -1.19
CA GLU A 75 3.07 -3.18 -0.81
C GLU A 75 2.41 -1.86 -1.24
N THR A 76 3.09 -0.74 -1.02
CA THR A 76 2.63 0.60 -1.41
C THR A 76 2.50 0.71 -2.91
N LEU A 77 3.52 0.30 -3.67
CA LEU A 77 3.51 0.30 -5.12
C LEU A 77 2.34 -0.54 -5.68
N VAL A 78 2.18 -1.76 -5.17
CA VAL A 78 1.15 -2.68 -5.61
C VAL A 78 -0.25 -2.17 -5.27
N TRP A 79 -0.43 -1.58 -4.09
CA TRP A 79 -1.70 -1.00 -3.68
C TRP A 79 -2.07 0.22 -4.52
N PHE A 80 -1.14 1.13 -4.80
CA PHE A 80 -1.38 2.25 -5.72
C PHE A 80 -1.74 1.76 -7.13
N LYS A 81 -1.04 0.73 -7.62
CA LYS A 81 -1.37 0.09 -8.90
C LYS A 81 -2.80 -0.44 -8.88
N TYR A 82 -3.19 -1.17 -7.84
CA TYR A 82 -4.57 -1.64 -7.66
C TYR A 82 -5.59 -0.50 -7.65
N LEU A 83 -5.37 0.56 -6.87
CA LEU A 83 -6.26 1.74 -6.83
C LEU A 83 -6.39 2.44 -8.18
N ASN A 84 -5.32 2.53 -8.96
CA ASN A 84 -5.37 3.10 -10.31
C ASN A 84 -6.25 2.26 -11.25
N TYR A 85 -6.13 0.93 -11.20
CA TYR A 85 -7.08 0.04 -11.90
C TYR A 85 -8.49 0.12 -11.33
N GLN A 86 -8.62 0.45 -10.04
CA GLN A 86 -9.93 0.73 -9.46
C GLN A 86 -10.60 1.97 -10.10
N ARG A 87 -9.84 3.06 -10.23
CA ARG A 87 -10.31 4.34 -10.78
C ARG A 87 -10.50 4.33 -12.29
N LYS A 88 -9.61 3.68 -13.06
CA LYS A 88 -9.70 3.66 -14.54
C LYS A 88 -11.06 3.16 -15.05
N ILE A 89 -11.68 2.19 -14.38
CA ILE A 89 -13.03 1.70 -14.75
C ILE A 89 -14.14 2.71 -14.39
N LEU A 90 -13.95 3.54 -13.36
CA LEU A 90 -14.89 4.62 -13.03
C LEU A 90 -14.83 5.76 -14.04
N SER A 91 -13.72 5.92 -14.79
CA SER A 91 -13.57 6.95 -15.82
C SER A 91 -13.85 6.47 -17.24
N VAL A 92 -14.35 5.24 -17.46
CA VAL A 92 -14.76 4.74 -18.80
C VAL A 92 -16.15 5.28 -19.17
N THR A 93 -16.31 6.60 -19.06
CA THR A 93 -16.96 7.37 -20.11
C THR A 93 -15.94 8.04 -21.02
N ASP A 94 -14.64 7.85 -20.80
CA ASP A 94 -13.61 8.44 -21.64
C ASP A 94 -12.64 7.39 -22.19
N THR A 95 -12.48 7.50 -23.50
CA THR A 95 -11.77 6.61 -24.38
C THR A 95 -10.37 7.15 -24.53
N SER A 96 -9.35 6.55 -23.94
CA SER A 96 -8.03 6.49 -24.58
C SER A 96 -7.06 5.62 -23.77
N LEU A 97 -6.24 4.89 -24.51
CA LEU A 97 -5.39 3.80 -24.06
C LEU A 97 -4.05 4.27 -23.47
N GLU A 98 -3.41 3.32 -22.79
CA GLU A 98 -1.96 3.17 -22.59
C GLU A 98 -1.27 4.08 -21.57
N THR A 99 -1.15 3.55 -20.36
CA THR A 99 0.09 3.71 -19.58
C THR A 99 0.76 2.34 -19.53
N ARG A 100 1.57 2.05 -20.55
CA ARG A 100 2.55 0.96 -20.53
C ARG A 100 3.57 1.25 -19.45
N ILE A 101 3.30 0.79 -18.23
CA ILE A 101 4.36 0.57 -17.26
C ILE A 101 4.95 -0.80 -17.60
N THR A 102 5.77 -0.83 -18.65
CA THR A 102 6.67 -1.96 -18.92
C THR A 102 7.83 -1.84 -17.93
N ILE A 103 7.65 -2.30 -16.70
CA ILE A 103 8.81 -2.62 -15.87
C ILE A 103 9.27 -3.98 -16.38
N GLY A 104 10.21 -3.92 -17.34
CA GLY A 104 10.91 -5.09 -17.83
C GLY A 104 11.52 -5.82 -16.64
N SER A 105 11.43 -7.15 -16.67
CA SER A 105 11.95 -8.08 -15.67
C SER A 105 13.48 -8.08 -15.52
N ASP A 106 14.17 -7.07 -16.06
CA ASP A 106 15.62 -7.05 -16.28
C ASP A 106 16.30 -5.79 -15.71
N GLN A 107 15.65 -5.08 -14.79
CA GLN A 107 16.19 -3.88 -14.12
C GLN A 107 16.21 -4.01 -12.59
N LEU A 108 16.48 -5.23 -12.10
CA LEU A 108 16.75 -5.46 -10.67
C LEU A 108 18.22 -5.20 -10.29
N SER A 109 19.06 -4.71 -11.20
CA SER A 109 20.47 -4.38 -10.94
C SER A 109 20.78 -2.88 -10.90
N GLU A 110 19.80 -1.99 -11.11
CA GLU A 110 20.00 -0.53 -11.11
C GLU A 110 19.03 0.22 -10.19
N ILE A 111 18.68 -0.37 -9.05
CA ILE A 111 18.22 0.45 -7.91
C ILE A 111 19.49 1.08 -7.32
N GLY A 112 20.06 2.03 -8.07
CA GLY A 112 21.12 2.90 -7.58
C GLY A 112 20.65 3.51 -6.27
N ASN A 113 21.55 3.54 -5.29
CA ASN A 113 21.38 4.16 -3.98
C ASN A 113 20.59 5.48 -4.10
N ILE A 114 19.27 5.43 -3.93
CA ILE A 114 18.50 6.63 -3.64
C ILE A 114 18.69 6.79 -2.14
N GLU A 115 19.63 7.66 -1.82
CA GLU A 115 19.88 8.13 -0.46
C GLU A 115 18.54 8.60 0.11
N LEU A 116 17.99 7.81 1.02
CA LEU A 116 16.80 8.16 1.78
C LEU A 116 17.09 9.50 2.46
N PRO A 117 16.19 10.50 2.42
CA PRO A 117 16.32 11.58 3.39
C PRO A 117 16.21 10.95 4.77
N VAL A 118 17.34 10.95 5.50
CA VAL A 118 17.36 10.62 6.93
C VAL A 118 16.54 11.70 7.60
N VAL A 119 15.27 11.40 7.85
CA VAL A 119 14.44 12.22 8.73
C VAL A 119 14.88 11.86 10.14
N GLU A 120 15.71 12.73 10.73
CA GLU A 120 16.03 12.67 12.16
C GLU A 120 14.73 12.80 12.95
N TRP A 121 14.41 11.78 13.74
CA TRP A 121 13.39 11.87 14.76
C TRP A 121 13.82 12.92 15.78
N ASN A 122 13.17 14.08 15.80
CA ASN A 122 13.35 15.01 16.90
C ASN A 122 12.52 14.49 18.07
N GLU A 123 13.16 13.74 18.98
CA GLU A 123 12.53 13.15 20.17
C GLU A 123 11.97 14.19 21.16
N ASN A 124 12.10 15.49 20.88
CA ASN A 124 11.66 16.58 21.75
C ASN A 124 10.17 16.96 21.60
N GLU A 125 9.40 16.36 20.69
CA GLU A 125 7.98 16.71 20.51
C GLU A 125 7.01 15.84 21.33
N LEU A 126 7.51 15.16 22.37
CA LEU A 126 6.73 14.39 23.35
C LEU A 126 6.89 14.90 24.81
N ALA A 127 7.62 16.00 25.04
CA ALA A 127 7.88 16.52 26.39
C ALA A 127 6.97 17.71 26.81
N ASP A 128 6.21 18.31 25.89
CA ASP A 128 5.41 19.51 26.22
C ASP A 128 3.97 19.22 26.70
N SER A 129 3.56 17.94 26.81
CA SER A 129 2.23 17.57 27.30
C SER A 129 2.14 17.17 28.78
N GLU A 130 3.25 17.20 29.54
CA GLU A 130 3.30 16.73 30.94
C GLU A 130 3.60 17.81 32.01
N LEU A 131 3.34 19.10 31.72
CA LEU A 131 3.50 20.19 32.72
C LEU A 131 2.21 21.00 32.96
N LEU A 132 1.06 20.33 33.08
CA LEU A 132 -0.21 20.94 33.49
C LEU A 132 -0.85 20.32 34.75
N GLU A 133 -0.09 19.57 35.56
CA GLU A 133 -0.53 19.09 36.88
C GLU A 133 0.53 19.31 37.98
N ALA A 134 0.96 20.56 38.19
CA ALA A 134 1.61 20.95 39.46
C ALA A 134 1.63 22.48 39.64
N SER A 135 0.48 23.07 39.99
CA SER A 135 0.41 24.31 40.79
C SER A 135 -0.89 24.36 41.56
#